data_AF-A0AAY4DFB3-F1
#
_entry.id   AF-A0AAY4DFB3-F1
#
_cell.length_a   1.000
_cell.length_b   1.000
_cell.length_c   1.000
_cell.angle_alpha   90.00
_cell.angle_beta   90.00
_cell.angle_gamma   90.00
#
_symmetry.space_group_name_H-M   'P 1'
#
loop_
_entity.id
_entity.type
_entity.pdbx_description
1 polymer ?
#
loop_
_entity_poly.entity_id
_entity_poly.type
_entity_poly.pdbx_seq_one_letter_code
_entity_poly.pdbx_strand_id
1 'polypeptide(L)'
;MEDTGELYGSSAGNGYPFWANSHQHLDFEAVECFRRKLKYFFMNPCEKYKARGRKPWKLFLQIIKIAIITIQLVSFGLSNQMVVTFKEENLITFKHLFLKDYTDSHADTYAVYTQAEVYGHIDYVVDQFFRLQNITVGNNAYEKNGQTYTPMVICQEFFRNGSISPSNETFEIDGEVDVVPFVLLVPFELYFSFFDRLLAVNINFTLKAINLQTVEYHELPDCYDFSIKITFDNRAHSGRIRIYLDNDVEINECKDWRVTGASPRNIYYTLFFDSVIIVTCLISLILCSRSVLRGINLQFVSLVGLFSLRISMLSFHITPNKCIFTVDQ
;
A
#
# COMPACT_ATOMS: atom_id res chain seq x y z
N MET A 1 106.24 13.72 3.26
CA MET A 1 105.11 14.64 3.07
C MET A 1 103.84 13.79 2.93
N GLU A 2 103.49 12.95 3.91
CA GLU A 2 103.17 13.25 5.33
C GLU A 2 102.07 14.31 5.41
N ASP A 3 100.90 14.07 6.01
CA ASP A 3 100.69 13.37 7.29
C ASP A 3 99.50 12.39 7.35
N THR A 4 99.77 11.30 8.08
CA THR A 4 98.89 10.27 8.65
C THR A 4 98.42 10.65 10.06
N GLY A 5 97.27 10.12 10.50
CA GLY A 5 96.92 10.11 11.92
C GLY A 5 95.57 9.45 12.23
N GLU A 6 95.56 8.12 12.34
CA GLU A 6 94.49 7.33 12.96
C GLU A 6 94.50 7.52 14.50
N LEU A 7 93.32 7.46 15.14
CA LEU A 7 93.23 7.03 16.54
C LEU A 7 91.98 6.15 16.75
N TYR A 8 92.25 4.88 17.10
CA TYR A 8 91.30 3.88 17.57
C TYR A 8 90.64 4.29 18.90
N GLY A 9 89.37 3.94 19.07
CA GLY A 9 88.64 4.05 20.34
C GLY A 9 87.41 3.17 20.34
N SER A 10 87.60 1.90 20.66
CA SER A 10 86.54 0.91 20.90
C SER A 10 85.82 1.22 22.22
N SER A 11 84.49 1.27 22.24
CA SER A 11 83.73 0.97 23.45
C SER A 11 82.34 0.43 23.11
N ALA A 12 82.11 -0.79 23.55
CA ALA A 12 80.88 -1.54 23.43
C ALA A 12 79.72 -0.82 24.16
N GLY A 13 78.71 -0.41 23.40
CA GLY A 13 77.45 0.11 23.93
C GLY A 13 76.30 -0.83 23.55
N ASN A 14 75.67 -1.41 24.56
CA ASN A 14 74.52 -2.30 24.50
C ASN A 14 73.51 -1.97 23.38
N GLY A 15 73.52 -2.78 22.33
CA GLY A 15 72.45 -2.80 21.32
C GLY A 15 71.20 -3.46 21.92
N TYR A 16 70.28 -2.64 22.43
CA TYR A 16 68.87 -3.02 22.56
C TYR A 16 68.37 -3.51 21.20
N PRO A 17 67.55 -4.57 21.11
CA PRO A 17 67.18 -5.14 19.82
C PRO A 17 66.35 -4.12 19.04
N PHE A 18 66.92 -3.63 17.93
CA PHE A 18 66.29 -2.77 16.91
C PHE A 18 64.89 -3.25 16.50
N TRP A 19 64.65 -4.56 16.58
CA TRP A 19 63.37 -5.24 16.35
C TRP A 19 62.23 -4.78 17.26
N ALA A 20 62.48 -4.44 18.53
CA ALA A 20 61.43 -3.99 19.45
C ALA A 20 60.87 -2.61 19.05
N ASN A 21 61.75 -1.70 18.62
CA ASN A 21 61.36 -0.38 18.13
C ASN A 21 60.67 -0.45 16.76
N SER A 22 61.08 -1.37 15.88
CA SER A 22 60.41 -1.58 14.59
C SER A 22 58.98 -2.11 14.76
N HIS A 23 58.76 -3.06 15.68
CA HIS A 23 57.41 -3.57 15.98
C HIS A 23 56.50 -2.49 16.60
N GLN A 24 56.99 -1.70 17.56
CA GLN A 24 56.23 -0.57 18.13
C GLN A 24 55.91 0.52 17.11
N HIS A 25 56.82 0.81 16.18
CA HIS A 25 56.60 1.81 15.12
C HIS A 25 55.57 1.34 14.08
N LEU A 26 55.61 0.04 13.71
CA LEU A 26 54.65 -0.57 12.80
C LEU A 26 53.23 -0.63 13.41
N ASP A 27 53.13 -0.96 14.71
CA ASP A 27 51.85 -0.96 15.43
C ASP A 27 51.27 0.46 15.57
N PHE A 28 52.12 1.46 15.83
CA PHE A 28 51.70 2.86 15.91
C PHE A 28 51.18 3.39 14.56
N GLU A 29 51.89 3.11 13.46
CA GLU A 29 51.47 3.50 12.11
C GLU A 29 50.15 2.82 11.69
N ALA A 30 49.95 1.55 12.08
CA ALA A 30 48.72 0.81 11.84
C ALA A 30 47.52 1.43 12.60
N VAL A 31 47.71 1.80 13.88
CA VAL A 31 46.68 2.44 14.71
C VAL A 31 46.29 3.82 14.15
N GLU A 32 47.27 4.63 13.71
CA GLU A 32 46.98 5.90 13.08
C GLU A 32 46.26 5.76 11.74
N CYS A 33 46.66 4.79 10.91
CA CYS A 33 45.99 4.46 9.66
C CYS A 33 44.52 4.06 9.91
N PHE A 34 44.28 3.27 10.96
CA PHE A 34 42.94 2.88 11.39
C PHE A 34 42.10 4.08 11.87
N ARG A 35 42.67 4.94 12.71
CA ARG A 35 42.01 6.18 13.19
C ARG A 35 41.63 7.11 12.02
N ARG A 36 42.49 7.25 11.02
CA ARG A 36 42.21 8.04 9.80
C ARG A 36 41.07 7.41 8.98
N LYS A 37 41.02 6.08 8.84
CA LYS A 37 39.92 5.35 8.17
C LYS A 37 38.60 5.51 8.91
N LEU A 38 38.61 5.45 10.25
CA LEU A 38 37.43 5.64 11.09
C LEU A 38 36.88 7.07 10.97
N LYS A 39 37.75 8.08 11.14
CA LYS A 39 37.37 9.50 10.96
C LYS A 39 36.81 9.75 9.55
N TYR A 40 37.46 9.20 8.53
CA TYR A 40 36.95 9.28 7.16
C TYR A 40 35.60 8.58 6.98
N PHE A 41 35.31 7.49 7.69
CA PHE A 41 34.01 6.81 7.58
C PHE A 41 32.85 7.66 8.14
N PHE A 42 33.06 8.33 9.28
CA PHE A 42 32.04 9.15 9.95
C PHE A 42 31.92 10.60 9.43
N MET A 43 32.85 11.09 8.61
CA MET A 43 32.73 12.41 7.98
C MET A 43 31.53 12.51 7.03
N ASN A 44 30.95 13.71 6.93
CA ASN A 44 29.83 13.99 6.03
C ASN A 44 30.23 13.81 4.55
N PRO A 45 29.29 13.50 3.64
CA PRO A 45 29.58 13.34 2.21
C PRO A 45 30.24 14.59 1.58
N CYS A 46 29.81 15.79 1.97
CA CYS A 46 30.39 17.06 1.52
C CYS A 46 31.83 17.26 2.02
N GLU A 47 32.12 16.87 3.26
CA GLU A 47 33.46 16.89 3.83
C GLU A 47 34.39 15.86 3.16
N LYS A 48 33.86 14.67 2.84
CA LYS A 48 34.57 13.64 2.06
C LYS A 48 34.93 14.12 0.66
N TYR A 49 34.06 14.91 0.03
CA TYR A 49 34.34 15.54 -1.25
C TYR A 49 35.43 16.60 -1.13
N LYS A 50 35.33 17.50 -0.14
CA LYS A 50 36.35 18.54 0.13
C LYS A 50 37.73 17.93 0.47
N ALA A 51 37.78 16.79 1.15
CA ALA A 51 39.02 16.16 1.60
C ALA A 51 39.72 15.29 0.54
N ARG A 52 39.00 14.73 -0.45
CA ARG A 52 39.57 13.79 -1.45
C ARG A 52 39.15 14.05 -2.90
N GLY A 53 38.33 15.06 -3.18
CA GLY A 53 37.84 15.38 -4.52
C GLY A 53 36.90 14.33 -5.16
N ARG A 54 36.49 13.29 -4.43
CA ARG A 54 35.62 12.23 -4.98
C ARG A 54 34.17 12.68 -5.05
N LYS A 55 33.66 12.93 -6.26
CA LYS A 55 32.27 13.34 -6.50
C LYS A 55 31.28 12.42 -5.74
N PRO A 56 30.32 12.95 -4.97
CA PRO A 56 29.45 12.17 -4.10
C PRO A 56 28.29 11.55 -4.89
N TRP A 57 28.60 10.66 -5.83
CA TRP A 57 27.62 9.98 -6.69
C TRP A 57 26.50 9.27 -5.91
N LYS A 58 26.80 8.76 -4.72
CA LYS A 58 25.80 8.15 -3.84
C LYS A 58 24.73 9.15 -3.39
N LEU A 59 25.09 10.38 -3.04
CA LEU A 59 24.15 11.40 -2.59
C LEU A 59 23.29 11.87 -3.77
N PHE A 60 23.91 12.07 -4.94
CA PHE A 60 23.20 12.44 -6.16
C PHE A 60 22.16 11.40 -6.59
N LEU A 61 22.52 10.10 -6.56
CA LEU A 61 21.58 9.02 -6.85
C LEU A 61 20.39 8.97 -5.88
N GLN A 62 20.60 9.30 -4.60
CA GLN A 62 19.51 9.36 -3.62
C GLN A 62 18.56 10.54 -3.89
N ILE A 63 19.08 11.71 -4.26
CA ILE A 63 18.25 12.87 -4.61
C ILE A 63 17.42 12.57 -5.87
N ILE A 64 18.05 11.99 -6.90
CA ILE A 64 17.34 11.55 -8.11
C ILE A 64 16.28 10.50 -7.78
N LYS A 65 16.60 9.51 -6.95
CA LYS A 65 15.64 8.48 -6.51
C LYS A 65 14.42 9.13 -5.86
N ILE A 66 14.61 10.09 -4.96
CA ILE A 66 13.50 10.79 -4.29
C ILE A 66 12.63 11.50 -5.33
N ALA A 67 13.23 12.29 -6.22
CA ALA A 67 12.49 13.02 -7.25
C ALA A 67 11.67 12.07 -8.15
N ILE A 68 12.28 10.98 -8.62
CA ILE A 68 11.63 9.98 -9.47
C ILE A 68 10.46 9.31 -8.74
N ILE A 69 10.64 8.88 -7.49
CA ILE A 69 9.55 8.25 -6.71
C ILE A 69 8.42 9.23 -6.43
N THR A 70 8.74 10.50 -6.13
CA THR A 70 7.69 11.51 -5.92
C THR A 70 6.86 11.74 -7.18
N ILE A 71 7.49 11.77 -8.36
CA ILE A 71 6.77 11.90 -9.63
C ILE A 71 5.86 10.68 -9.85
N GLN A 72 6.36 9.47 -9.62
CA GLN A 72 5.56 8.24 -9.73
C GLN A 72 4.32 8.28 -8.86
N LEU A 73 4.50 8.64 -7.58
CA LEU A 73 3.43 8.66 -6.61
C LEU A 73 2.36 9.68 -7.00
N VAL A 74 2.74 10.85 -7.49
CA VAL A 74 1.80 11.87 -7.98
C VAL A 74 1.07 11.39 -9.22
N SER A 75 1.77 10.85 -10.23
CA SER A 75 1.14 10.32 -11.45
C SER A 75 0.15 9.20 -11.15
N PHE A 76 0.54 8.25 -10.31
CA PHE A 76 -0.34 7.17 -9.85
C PHE A 76 -1.54 7.70 -9.05
N GLY A 77 -1.31 8.69 -8.18
CA GLY A 77 -2.36 9.33 -7.41
C GLY A 77 -3.42 9.99 -8.28
N LEU A 78 -3.00 10.72 -9.33
CA LEU A 78 -3.91 11.36 -10.27
C LEU A 78 -4.75 10.35 -11.06
N SER A 79 -4.14 9.25 -11.50
CA SER A 79 -4.85 8.17 -12.20
C SER A 79 -5.91 7.51 -11.31
N ASN A 80 -5.55 7.14 -10.08
CA ASN A 80 -6.50 6.56 -9.13
C ASN A 80 -7.60 7.54 -8.73
N GLN A 81 -7.27 8.83 -8.58
CA GLN A 81 -8.26 9.85 -8.26
C GLN A 81 -9.35 9.90 -9.33
N MET A 82 -9.00 9.83 -10.62
CA MET A 82 -9.99 9.81 -11.70
C MET A 82 -10.93 8.60 -11.61
N VAL A 83 -10.40 7.41 -11.31
CA VAL A 83 -11.21 6.19 -11.13
C VAL A 83 -12.18 6.33 -9.95
N VAL A 84 -11.69 6.84 -8.82
CA VAL A 84 -12.51 7.05 -7.62
C VAL A 84 -13.60 8.10 -7.88
N THR A 85 -13.25 9.23 -8.47
CA THR A 85 -14.23 10.27 -8.82
C THR A 85 -15.28 9.72 -9.78
N PHE A 86 -14.91 8.95 -10.81
CA PHE A 86 -15.88 8.34 -11.70
C PHE A 86 -16.83 7.38 -10.97
N LYS A 87 -16.32 6.56 -10.05
CA LYS A 87 -17.14 5.68 -9.21
C LYS A 87 -18.13 6.47 -8.33
N GLU A 88 -17.64 7.51 -7.65
CA GLU A 88 -18.44 8.32 -6.71
C GLU A 88 -19.53 9.12 -7.43
N GLU A 89 -19.22 9.76 -8.56
CA GLU A 89 -20.20 10.52 -9.35
C GLU A 89 -21.31 9.61 -9.91
N ASN A 90 -20.97 8.41 -10.37
CA ASN A 90 -21.97 7.42 -10.79
C ASN A 90 -22.81 6.93 -9.61
N LEU A 91 -22.21 6.70 -8.43
CA LEU A 91 -22.97 6.30 -7.24
C LEU A 91 -24.01 7.37 -6.85
N ILE A 92 -23.62 8.64 -6.84
CA ILE A 92 -24.53 9.76 -6.56
C ILE A 92 -25.64 9.81 -7.62
N THR A 93 -25.29 9.67 -8.90
CA THR A 93 -26.25 9.62 -10.00
C THR A 93 -27.26 8.47 -9.81
N PHE A 94 -26.81 7.28 -9.43
CA PHE A 94 -27.70 6.15 -9.17
C PHE A 94 -28.61 6.38 -7.96
N LYS A 95 -28.14 7.06 -6.91
CA LYS A 95 -29.01 7.48 -5.80
C LYS A 95 -30.14 8.37 -6.29
N HIS A 96 -29.83 9.39 -7.10
CA HIS A 96 -30.86 10.29 -7.66
C HIS A 96 -31.79 9.60 -8.69
N LEU A 97 -31.33 8.59 -9.41
CA LEU A 97 -32.15 7.87 -10.39
C LEU A 97 -33.07 6.82 -9.75
N PHE A 98 -32.58 6.07 -8.77
CA PHE A 98 -33.31 4.91 -8.22
C PHE A 98 -33.96 5.17 -6.87
N LEU A 99 -33.46 6.11 -6.06
CA LEU A 99 -34.07 6.43 -4.77
C LEU A 99 -35.08 7.56 -4.94
N LYS A 100 -36.36 7.23 -4.73
CA LYS A 100 -37.46 8.19 -4.83
C LYS A 100 -37.28 9.34 -3.83
N ASP A 101 -37.45 10.58 -4.31
CA ASP A 101 -37.34 11.81 -3.50
C ASP A 101 -36.01 11.93 -2.72
N TYR A 102 -34.92 11.34 -3.26
CA TYR A 102 -33.59 11.45 -2.67
C TYR A 102 -33.03 12.87 -2.78
N THR A 103 -32.34 13.31 -1.74
CA THR A 103 -31.63 14.60 -1.69
C THR A 103 -30.31 14.43 -0.96
N ASP A 104 -29.29 15.18 -1.37
CA ASP A 104 -27.93 15.04 -0.83
C ASP A 104 -27.83 15.43 0.66
N SER A 105 -28.79 16.22 1.16
CA SER A 105 -28.90 16.61 2.58
C SER A 105 -29.22 15.44 3.51
N HIS A 106 -29.84 14.36 2.99
CA HIS A 106 -30.38 13.26 3.79
C HIS A 106 -29.65 11.93 3.60
N ALA A 107 -28.43 11.94 3.07
CA ALA A 107 -27.69 10.72 2.73
C ALA A 107 -27.64 9.67 3.86
N ASP A 108 -27.46 10.09 5.12
CA ASP A 108 -27.38 9.19 6.28
C ASP A 108 -28.74 8.95 6.98
N THR A 109 -29.75 9.74 6.63
CA THR A 109 -31.06 9.70 7.30
C THR A 109 -32.19 9.14 6.45
N TYR A 110 -31.95 8.90 5.16
CA TYR A 110 -32.94 8.44 4.19
C TYR A 110 -33.60 7.12 4.64
N ALA A 111 -34.90 7.20 4.91
CA ALA A 111 -35.69 6.13 5.52
C ALA A 111 -37.17 6.33 5.23
N VAL A 112 -37.93 5.24 5.31
CA VAL A 112 -39.39 5.20 5.19
C VAL A 112 -40.01 4.70 6.50
N TYR A 113 -41.25 5.11 6.75
CA TYR A 113 -41.94 4.88 8.03
C TYR A 113 -43.27 4.15 7.88
N THR A 114 -43.82 4.10 6.67
CA THR A 114 -45.09 3.42 6.39
C THR A 114 -44.93 2.28 5.39
N GLN A 115 -45.79 1.27 5.49
CA GLN A 115 -45.78 0.13 4.57
C GLN A 115 -46.06 0.57 3.12
N ALA A 116 -47.00 1.51 2.93
CA ALA A 116 -47.32 2.08 1.63
C ALA A 116 -46.13 2.80 0.98
N GLU A 117 -45.28 3.48 1.78
CA GLU A 117 -44.04 4.07 1.28
C GLU A 117 -43.04 3.00 0.86
N VAL A 118 -42.86 1.93 1.64
CA VAL A 118 -41.95 0.82 1.26
C VAL A 118 -42.32 0.28 -0.11
N TYR A 119 -43.60 -0.02 -0.31
CA TYR A 119 -44.11 -0.47 -1.60
C TYR A 119 -43.88 0.54 -2.72
N GLY A 120 -44.26 1.81 -2.49
CA GLY A 120 -44.09 2.86 -3.49
C GLY A 120 -42.63 3.15 -3.86
N HIS A 121 -41.68 2.93 -2.94
CA HIS A 121 -40.25 3.06 -3.22
C HIS A 121 -39.71 1.88 -4.02
N ILE A 122 -40.11 0.64 -3.71
CA ILE A 122 -39.72 -0.54 -4.48
C ILE A 122 -40.27 -0.46 -5.90
N ASP A 123 -41.56 -0.11 -6.07
CA ASP A 123 -42.18 0.06 -7.38
C ASP A 123 -41.49 1.15 -8.20
N TYR A 124 -41.12 2.26 -7.55
CA TYR A 124 -40.34 3.31 -8.19
C TYR A 124 -38.99 2.79 -8.71
N VAL A 125 -38.24 2.04 -7.91
CA VAL A 125 -36.95 1.44 -8.35
C VAL A 125 -37.16 0.57 -9.58
N VAL A 126 -38.21 -0.26 -9.60
CA VAL A 126 -38.53 -1.15 -10.72
C VAL A 126 -38.90 -0.36 -11.98
N ASP A 127 -39.75 0.66 -11.88
CA ASP A 127 -40.12 1.53 -13.03
C ASP A 127 -38.88 2.25 -13.59
N GLN A 128 -38.06 2.83 -12.73
CA GLN A 128 -36.83 3.53 -13.13
C GLN A 128 -35.85 2.58 -13.81
N PHE A 129 -35.73 1.34 -13.31
CA PHE A 129 -34.90 0.32 -13.95
C PHE A 129 -35.36 0.02 -15.37
N PHE A 130 -36.65 -0.18 -15.63
CA PHE A 130 -37.13 -0.44 -17.00
C PHE A 130 -37.05 0.79 -17.92
N ARG A 131 -37.09 2.00 -17.35
CA ARG A 131 -37.03 3.26 -18.10
C ARG A 131 -35.63 3.84 -18.21
N LEU A 132 -34.61 3.20 -17.66
CA LEU A 132 -33.24 3.70 -17.53
C LEU A 132 -32.71 4.33 -18.83
N GLN A 133 -32.85 3.64 -19.96
CA GLN A 133 -32.35 4.10 -21.27
C GLN A 133 -32.99 5.42 -21.75
N ASN A 134 -34.20 5.74 -21.29
CA ASN A 134 -34.92 6.95 -21.70
C ASN A 134 -34.67 8.14 -20.76
N ILE A 135 -34.23 7.89 -19.52
CA ILE A 135 -34.09 8.91 -18.48
C ILE A 135 -32.63 9.28 -18.20
N THR A 136 -31.70 8.35 -18.43
CA THR A 136 -30.29 8.54 -18.05
C THR A 136 -29.60 9.46 -19.05
N VAL A 137 -28.76 10.36 -18.53
CA VAL A 137 -27.84 11.17 -19.34
C VAL A 137 -26.52 10.41 -19.60
N GLY A 138 -26.23 9.41 -18.76
CA GLY A 138 -25.00 8.60 -18.86
C GLY A 138 -25.08 7.53 -19.95
N ASN A 139 -23.94 6.96 -20.30
CA ASN A 139 -23.82 5.85 -21.23
C ASN A 139 -24.07 4.48 -20.57
N ASN A 140 -25.05 4.41 -19.67
CA ASN A 140 -25.37 3.21 -18.90
C ASN A 140 -26.10 2.18 -19.77
N ALA A 141 -25.69 0.92 -19.69
CA ALA A 141 -26.30 -0.20 -20.41
C ALA A 141 -26.57 -1.38 -19.45
N TYR A 142 -27.58 -2.19 -19.73
CA TYR A 142 -27.79 -3.42 -18.97
C TYR A 142 -26.73 -4.45 -19.32
N GLU A 143 -26.34 -5.25 -18.34
CA GLU A 143 -25.52 -6.41 -18.61
C GLU A 143 -26.26 -7.43 -19.49
N LYS A 144 -25.50 -8.04 -20.39
CA LYS A 144 -25.99 -9.05 -21.32
C LYS A 144 -25.12 -10.30 -21.24
N ASN A 145 -25.73 -11.44 -20.92
CA ASN A 145 -25.10 -12.75 -21.00
C ASN A 145 -25.54 -13.42 -22.31
N GLY A 146 -24.68 -13.35 -23.34
CA GLY A 146 -24.99 -13.86 -24.67
C GLY A 146 -26.09 -13.04 -25.38
N GLN A 147 -27.30 -13.58 -25.47
CA GLN A 147 -28.46 -12.89 -26.07
C GLN A 147 -29.47 -12.36 -25.03
N THR A 148 -29.37 -12.78 -23.78
CA THR A 148 -30.32 -12.44 -22.71
C THR A 148 -29.74 -11.36 -21.80
N TYR A 149 -30.58 -10.39 -21.42
CA TYR A 149 -30.22 -9.40 -20.40
C TYR A 149 -30.24 -10.03 -19.01
N THR A 150 -29.30 -9.64 -18.16
CA THR A 150 -29.32 -10.01 -16.74
C THR A 150 -30.52 -9.33 -16.08
N PRO A 151 -31.45 -10.07 -15.46
CA PRO A 151 -32.62 -9.47 -14.83
C PRO A 151 -32.26 -8.79 -13.51
N MET A 152 -33.07 -7.82 -13.09
CA MET A 152 -33.07 -7.34 -11.71
C MET A 152 -33.55 -8.47 -10.79
N VAL A 153 -32.86 -8.65 -9.67
CA VAL A 153 -33.20 -9.62 -8.63
C VAL A 153 -33.60 -8.87 -7.37
N ILE A 154 -34.82 -9.09 -6.91
CA ILE A 154 -35.30 -8.58 -5.62
C ILE A 154 -35.30 -9.77 -4.66
N CYS A 155 -34.67 -9.66 -3.50
CA CYS A 155 -34.60 -10.70 -2.47
C CYS A 155 -35.18 -10.18 -1.17
N GLN A 156 -36.02 -10.98 -0.54
CA GLN A 156 -36.56 -10.71 0.79
C GLN A 156 -35.85 -11.59 1.81
N GLU A 157 -35.39 -10.99 2.90
CA GLU A 157 -34.84 -11.69 4.07
C GLU A 157 -35.86 -11.58 5.21
N PHE A 158 -36.28 -12.71 5.76
CA PHE A 158 -37.21 -12.73 6.89
C PHE A 158 -36.95 -13.92 7.82
N PHE A 159 -37.42 -13.81 9.07
CA PHE A 159 -37.40 -14.95 9.99
C PHE A 159 -38.39 -16.01 9.55
N ARG A 160 -37.90 -17.25 9.39
CA ARG A 160 -38.67 -18.39 8.87
C ARG A 160 -40.00 -18.59 9.61
N ASN A 161 -39.94 -18.57 10.95
CA ASN A 161 -41.12 -18.61 11.80
C ASN A 161 -41.02 -17.53 12.88
N GLY A 162 -42.15 -16.91 13.20
CA GLY A 162 -42.18 -15.80 14.14
C GLY A 162 -43.60 -15.37 14.47
N SER A 163 -43.95 -15.37 15.75
CA SER A 163 -45.12 -14.68 16.27
C SER A 163 -44.65 -13.62 17.25
N ILE A 164 -45.06 -12.36 17.02
CA ILE A 164 -44.70 -11.24 17.87
C ILE A 164 -46.02 -10.58 18.26
N SER A 165 -46.34 -10.59 19.56
CA SER A 165 -47.55 -9.98 20.11
C SER A 165 -47.18 -8.99 21.21
N PRO A 166 -46.84 -7.74 20.84
CA PRO A 166 -46.42 -6.73 21.80
C PRO A 166 -47.49 -6.48 22.88
N SER A 167 -48.77 -6.50 22.51
CA SER A 167 -49.90 -6.32 23.44
C SER A 167 -49.98 -7.39 24.53
N ASN A 168 -49.50 -8.61 24.23
CA ASN A 168 -49.47 -9.73 25.17
C ASN A 168 -48.07 -9.95 25.76
N GLU A 169 -47.10 -9.08 25.47
CA GLU A 169 -45.69 -9.20 25.87
C GLU A 169 -45.06 -10.57 25.54
N THR A 170 -45.53 -11.22 24.47
CA THR A 170 -45.09 -12.56 24.05
C THR A 170 -44.49 -12.54 22.67
N PHE A 171 -43.42 -13.31 22.50
CA PHE A 171 -42.80 -13.55 21.20
C PHE A 171 -42.24 -14.97 21.12
N GLU A 172 -42.34 -15.58 19.94
CA GLU A 172 -41.72 -16.86 19.60
C GLU A 172 -41.12 -16.70 18.21
N ILE A 173 -39.79 -16.69 18.11
CA ILE A 173 -39.07 -16.44 16.86
C ILE A 173 -38.07 -17.57 16.65
N ASP A 174 -38.07 -18.11 15.43
CA ASP A 174 -36.99 -18.95 14.94
C ASP A 174 -35.88 -18.06 14.37
N GLY A 175 -34.65 -18.24 14.87
CA GLY A 175 -33.48 -17.47 14.44
C GLY A 175 -33.00 -17.81 13.03
N GLU A 176 -33.57 -18.85 12.40
CA GLU A 176 -33.29 -19.19 11.00
C GLU A 176 -33.86 -18.12 10.05
N VAL A 177 -32.99 -17.63 9.16
CA VAL A 177 -33.33 -16.60 8.17
C VAL A 177 -33.53 -17.24 6.82
N ASP A 178 -34.72 -17.06 6.26
CA ASP A 178 -35.01 -17.46 4.89
C ASP A 178 -34.76 -16.27 3.95
N VAL A 179 -34.09 -16.55 2.83
CA VAL A 179 -33.87 -15.59 1.75
C VAL A 179 -34.63 -16.08 0.54
N VAL A 180 -35.68 -15.35 0.16
CA VAL A 180 -36.53 -15.74 -0.96
C VAL A 180 -36.45 -14.70 -2.07
N PRO A 181 -36.01 -15.08 -3.29
CA PRO A 181 -36.05 -14.20 -4.43
C PRO A 181 -37.50 -13.95 -4.84
N PHE A 182 -37.83 -12.69 -5.05
CA PHE A 182 -39.10 -12.25 -5.59
C PHE A 182 -39.20 -12.68 -7.05
N VAL A 183 -40.21 -13.50 -7.35
CA VAL A 183 -40.57 -13.86 -8.71
C VAL A 183 -41.79 -13.04 -9.10
N LEU A 184 -41.66 -12.20 -10.13
CA LEU A 184 -42.67 -11.27 -10.72
C LEU A 184 -44.04 -11.90 -11.12
N LEU A 185 -44.27 -13.18 -10.80
CA LEU A 185 -45.46 -13.96 -11.15
C LEU A 185 -46.60 -13.83 -10.13
N VAL A 186 -46.39 -13.21 -8.96
CA VAL A 186 -47.39 -13.09 -7.88
C VAL A 186 -47.62 -11.61 -7.56
N PRO A 187 -48.87 -11.14 -7.38
CA PRO A 187 -49.16 -9.74 -7.03
C PRO A 187 -48.44 -9.31 -5.74
N PHE A 188 -47.79 -8.14 -5.84
CA PHE A 188 -46.89 -7.53 -4.84
C PHE A 188 -47.48 -7.42 -3.42
N GLU A 189 -48.79 -7.19 -3.33
CA GLU A 189 -49.57 -7.06 -2.09
C GLU A 189 -49.57 -8.33 -1.22
N LEU A 190 -49.42 -9.52 -1.81
CA LEU A 190 -49.54 -10.79 -1.07
C LEU A 190 -48.22 -11.26 -0.41
N TYR A 191 -47.09 -10.61 -0.74
CA TYR A 191 -45.76 -11.12 -0.41
C TYR A 191 -45.14 -10.46 0.84
N PHE A 192 -45.50 -9.21 1.08
CA PHE A 192 -44.98 -8.39 2.18
C PHE A 192 -45.93 -8.31 3.38
N SER A 193 -46.90 -9.22 3.47
CA SER A 193 -47.88 -9.24 4.56
C SER A 193 -47.29 -9.46 5.96
N PHE A 194 -45.98 -9.66 6.09
CA PHE A 194 -45.28 -9.93 7.37
C PHE A 194 -44.12 -8.97 7.62
N PHE A 195 -44.38 -7.66 7.67
CA PHE A 195 -43.40 -6.66 8.12
C PHE A 195 -42.83 -6.96 9.51
N ASP A 196 -43.59 -7.64 10.36
CA ASP A 196 -43.16 -8.05 11.71
C ASP A 196 -41.96 -9.00 11.69
N ARG A 197 -41.79 -9.79 10.62
CA ARG A 197 -40.69 -10.77 10.46
C ARG A 197 -39.66 -10.35 9.42
N LEU A 198 -39.92 -9.27 8.69
CA LEU A 198 -39.06 -8.80 7.61
C LEU A 198 -37.77 -8.22 8.18
N LEU A 199 -36.63 -8.79 7.80
CA LEU A 199 -35.31 -8.29 8.18
C LEU A 199 -34.78 -7.28 7.16
N ALA A 200 -34.85 -7.61 5.88
CA ALA A 200 -34.37 -6.73 4.82
C ALA A 200 -35.01 -7.06 3.46
N VAL A 201 -34.99 -6.08 2.56
CA VAL A 201 -35.23 -6.28 1.12
C VAL A 201 -34.00 -5.80 0.38
N ASN A 202 -33.43 -6.66 -0.47
CA ASN A 202 -32.29 -6.32 -1.31
C ASN A 202 -32.74 -6.30 -2.77
N ILE A 203 -32.46 -5.23 -3.51
CA ILE A 203 -32.67 -5.13 -4.95
C ILE A 203 -31.30 -5.04 -5.61
N ASN A 204 -30.97 -6.03 -6.44
CA ASN A 204 -29.67 -6.18 -7.06
C ASN A 204 -29.79 -6.19 -8.58
N PHE A 205 -28.96 -5.42 -9.27
CA PHE A 205 -28.83 -5.45 -10.73
C PHE A 205 -27.48 -4.87 -11.18
N THR A 206 -27.09 -5.19 -12.40
CA THR A 206 -25.80 -4.81 -12.98
C THR A 206 -25.98 -3.83 -14.14
N LEU A 207 -25.27 -2.71 -14.08
CA LEU A 207 -25.19 -1.74 -15.17
C LEU A 207 -23.74 -1.61 -15.65
N LYS A 208 -23.55 -1.51 -16.97
CA LYS A 208 -22.27 -1.23 -17.60
C LYS A 208 -22.17 0.24 -17.95
N ALA A 209 -21.01 0.86 -17.76
CA ALA A 209 -20.71 2.17 -18.30
C ALA A 209 -19.27 2.23 -18.82
N ILE A 210 -18.95 3.24 -19.63
CA ILE A 210 -17.60 3.44 -20.17
C ILE A 210 -17.09 4.78 -19.67
N ASN A 211 -15.91 4.80 -19.06
CA ASN A 211 -15.29 6.04 -18.63
C ASN A 211 -14.63 6.74 -19.83
N LEU A 212 -15.26 7.79 -20.34
CA LEU A 212 -14.75 8.57 -21.47
C LEU A 212 -13.74 9.65 -21.06
N GLN A 213 -13.62 9.96 -19.77
CA GLN A 213 -12.68 10.98 -19.26
C GLN A 213 -11.22 10.58 -19.51
N THR A 214 -10.91 9.28 -19.50
CA THR A 214 -9.55 8.79 -19.74
C THR A 214 -9.06 9.05 -21.18
N VAL A 215 -9.98 9.19 -22.13
CA VAL A 215 -9.65 9.48 -23.54
C VAL A 215 -9.03 10.87 -23.68
N GLU A 216 -9.44 11.83 -22.85
CA GLU A 216 -8.85 13.18 -22.80
C GLU A 216 -7.37 13.14 -22.42
N TYR A 217 -6.99 12.18 -21.56
CA TYR A 217 -5.61 11.97 -21.11
C TYR A 217 -4.81 11.02 -22.02
N HIS A 218 -5.32 10.72 -23.21
CA HIS A 218 -4.71 9.75 -24.15
C HIS A 218 -4.48 8.37 -23.53
N GLU A 219 -5.30 7.99 -22.57
CA GLU A 219 -5.38 6.64 -22.02
C GLU A 219 -6.55 5.89 -22.67
N LEU A 220 -6.51 4.56 -22.60
CA LEU A 220 -7.60 3.75 -23.13
C LEU A 220 -8.80 3.83 -22.17
N PRO A 221 -10.04 3.87 -22.70
CA PRO A 221 -11.22 3.83 -21.85
C PRO A 221 -11.41 2.43 -21.26
N ASP A 222 -11.60 2.38 -19.95
CA ASP A 222 -11.99 1.16 -19.25
C ASP A 222 -13.52 1.00 -19.26
N CYS A 223 -13.95 -0.26 -19.28
CA CYS A 223 -15.35 -0.65 -19.17
C CYS A 223 -15.65 -0.99 -17.71
N TYR A 224 -16.65 -0.32 -17.14
CA TYR A 224 -17.02 -0.44 -15.73
C TYR A 224 -18.31 -1.25 -15.61
N ASP A 225 -18.28 -2.26 -14.76
CA ASP A 225 -19.45 -3.06 -14.39
C ASP A 225 -19.87 -2.67 -12.97
N PHE A 226 -20.96 -1.91 -12.87
CA PHE A 226 -21.56 -1.44 -11.62
C PHE A 226 -22.59 -2.45 -11.13
N SER A 227 -22.26 -3.14 -10.04
CA SER A 227 -23.19 -3.98 -9.29
C SER A 227 -23.91 -3.11 -8.27
N ILE A 228 -25.14 -2.71 -8.59
CA ILE A 228 -25.95 -1.83 -7.76
C ILE A 228 -26.77 -2.69 -6.80
N LYS A 229 -26.69 -2.36 -5.51
CA LYS A 229 -27.44 -3.00 -4.44
C LYS A 229 -28.22 -1.94 -3.65
N ILE A 230 -29.53 -2.05 -3.67
CA ILE A 230 -30.44 -1.22 -2.87
C ILE A 230 -30.95 -2.07 -1.70
N THR A 231 -30.67 -1.64 -0.47
CA THR A 231 -31.02 -2.38 0.74
C THR A 231 -32.04 -1.59 1.55
N PHE A 232 -33.20 -2.18 1.79
CA PHE A 232 -34.19 -1.74 2.76
C PHE A 232 -33.93 -2.49 4.06
N ASP A 233 -33.29 -1.85 5.03
CA ASP A 233 -32.90 -2.46 6.30
C ASP A 233 -33.98 -2.23 7.37
N ASN A 234 -34.57 -3.33 7.84
CA ASN A 234 -35.54 -3.38 8.93
C ASN A 234 -35.04 -4.22 10.13
N ARG A 235 -33.74 -4.56 10.21
CA ARG A 235 -33.19 -5.44 11.26
C ARG A 235 -33.45 -4.95 12.68
N ALA A 236 -33.57 -3.64 12.86
CA ALA A 236 -33.87 -3.03 14.17
C ALA A 236 -35.35 -3.12 14.57
N HIS A 237 -36.27 -3.43 13.64
CA HIS A 237 -37.73 -3.45 13.84
C HIS A 237 -38.29 -2.23 14.59
N SER A 238 -37.71 -1.05 14.38
CA SER A 238 -38.05 0.17 15.11
C SER A 238 -39.17 0.99 14.47
N GLY A 239 -39.87 0.46 13.47
CA GLY A 239 -40.83 1.21 12.63
C GLY A 239 -40.18 2.22 11.68
N ARG A 240 -38.85 2.21 11.55
CA ARG A 240 -38.07 3.01 10.60
C ARG A 240 -37.22 2.08 9.76
N ILE A 241 -37.51 2.01 8.45
CA ILE A 241 -36.73 1.21 7.50
C ILE A 241 -35.75 2.15 6.81
N ARG A 242 -34.46 1.88 6.97
CA ARG A 242 -33.42 2.69 6.33
C ARG A 242 -33.15 2.14 4.94
N ILE A 243 -32.96 3.03 3.97
CA ILE A 243 -32.72 2.63 2.59
C ILE A 243 -31.32 3.09 2.19
N TYR A 244 -30.53 2.15 1.71
CA TYR A 244 -29.16 2.39 1.27
C TYR A 244 -29.01 1.95 -0.18
N LEU A 245 -28.22 2.69 -0.95
CA LEU A 245 -27.79 2.27 -2.28
C LEU A 245 -26.28 2.28 -2.28
N ASP A 246 -25.72 1.09 -2.49
CA ASP A 246 -24.29 0.84 -2.62
C ASP A 246 -23.99 0.36 -4.03
N ASN A 247 -22.77 0.63 -4.51
CA ASN A 247 -22.27 0.09 -5.76
C ASN A 247 -20.89 -0.55 -5.60
N ASP A 248 -20.81 -1.80 -5.99
CA ASP A 248 -19.53 -2.47 -6.22
C ASP A 248 -19.16 -2.35 -7.70
N VAL A 249 -17.88 -2.16 -7.98
CA VAL A 249 -17.40 -1.82 -9.32
C VAL A 249 -16.31 -2.79 -9.73
N GLU A 250 -16.53 -3.45 -10.86
CA GLU A 250 -15.53 -4.26 -11.53
C GLU A 250 -15.02 -3.51 -12.76
N ILE A 251 -13.71 -3.39 -12.89
CA ILE A 251 -13.06 -2.65 -13.98
C ILE A 251 -12.49 -3.68 -14.96
N ASN A 252 -12.99 -3.63 -16.18
CA ASN A 252 -12.68 -4.58 -17.24
C ASN A 252 -12.14 -3.85 -18.48
N GLU A 253 -11.21 -4.51 -19.20
CA GLU A 253 -10.76 -4.01 -20.50
C GLU A 253 -11.88 -4.16 -21.54
N CYS A 254 -12.14 -3.10 -22.31
CA CYS A 254 -13.13 -3.15 -23.38
C CYS A 254 -12.63 -4.02 -24.56
N LYS A 255 -13.46 -4.98 -25.01
CA LYS A 255 -13.09 -5.99 -26.04
C LYS A 255 -12.63 -5.40 -27.38
N ASP A 256 -13.39 -4.46 -27.92
CA ASP A 256 -13.13 -3.84 -29.23
C ASP A 256 -13.24 -2.31 -29.08
N TRP A 257 -12.11 -1.61 -29.20
CA TRP A 257 -12.08 -0.15 -29.18
C TRP A 257 -11.40 0.39 -30.45
N ARG A 258 -11.94 1.48 -30.99
CA ARG A 258 -11.34 2.20 -32.13
C ARG A 258 -11.35 3.69 -31.85
N VAL A 259 -10.24 4.21 -31.36
CA VAL A 259 -10.06 5.66 -31.17
C VAL A 259 -9.20 6.18 -32.32
N THR A 260 -9.80 6.98 -33.20
CA THR A 260 -9.06 7.67 -34.25
C THR A 260 -8.34 8.89 -33.66
N GLY A 261 -7.01 8.90 -33.68
CA GLY A 261 -6.18 10.03 -33.23
C GLY A 261 -5.57 9.90 -31.83
N ALA A 262 -6.00 8.95 -31.01
CA ALA A 262 -5.29 8.58 -29.79
C ALA A 262 -4.28 7.47 -30.11
N SER A 263 -2.99 7.78 -29.97
CA SER A 263 -1.93 6.79 -30.10
C SER A 263 -1.75 6.08 -28.76
N PRO A 264 -1.64 4.73 -28.69
CA PRO A 264 -1.37 3.99 -27.45
C PRO A 264 0.05 4.22 -26.91
N ARG A 265 0.71 5.32 -27.31
CA ARG A 265 2.06 5.72 -26.91
C ARG A 265 2.18 5.89 -25.40
N ASN A 266 1.10 6.29 -24.71
CA ASN A 266 1.12 6.59 -23.28
C ASN A 266 1.42 5.34 -22.42
N ILE A 267 0.87 4.17 -22.78
CA ILE A 267 1.11 2.90 -22.06
C ILE A 267 2.60 2.54 -22.03
N TYR A 268 3.30 2.73 -23.15
CA TYR A 268 4.74 2.48 -23.23
C TYR A 268 5.56 3.43 -22.34
N TYR A 269 5.11 4.68 -22.16
CA TYR A 269 5.81 5.64 -21.30
C TYR A 269 5.66 5.30 -19.82
N THR A 270 4.46 4.91 -19.36
CA THR A 270 4.24 4.47 -17.97
C THR A 270 5.06 3.23 -17.62
N LEU A 271 5.03 2.20 -18.48
CA LEU A 271 5.82 0.98 -18.29
C LEU A 271 7.33 1.25 -18.29
N PHE A 272 7.80 2.13 -19.17
CA PHE A 272 9.19 2.55 -19.21
C PHE A 272 9.59 3.30 -17.94
N PHE A 273 8.74 4.21 -17.47
CA PHE A 273 8.98 4.97 -16.25
C PHE A 273 9.07 4.05 -15.02
N ASP A 274 8.12 3.13 -14.84
CA ASP A 274 8.14 2.14 -13.76
C ASP A 274 9.40 1.26 -13.80
N SER A 275 9.84 0.87 -15.00
CA SER A 275 11.10 0.14 -15.18
C SER A 275 12.32 0.94 -14.69
N VAL A 276 12.39 2.24 -15.02
CA VAL A 276 13.47 3.14 -14.57
C VAL A 276 13.48 3.29 -13.05
N ILE A 277 12.32 3.36 -12.41
CA ILE A 277 12.19 3.42 -10.95
C ILE A 277 12.74 2.15 -10.32
N ILE A 278 12.33 0.97 -10.80
CA ILE A 278 12.78 -0.33 -10.28
C ILE A 278 14.30 -0.42 -10.34
N VAL A 279 14.90 -0.09 -11.49
CA VAL A 279 16.36 -0.09 -11.68
C VAL A 279 17.05 0.87 -10.71
N THR A 280 16.54 2.09 -10.57
CA THR A 280 17.11 3.11 -9.66
C THR A 280 17.03 2.69 -8.19
N CYS A 281 15.93 2.05 -7.80
CA CYS A 281 15.72 1.48 -6.47
C CYS A 281 16.70 0.33 -6.19
N LEU A 282 16.91 -0.58 -7.13
CA LEU A 282 17.87 -1.69 -7.01
C LEU A 282 19.31 -1.21 -6.89
N ILE A 283 19.73 -0.24 -7.73
CA ILE A 283 21.08 0.35 -7.65
C ILE A 283 21.29 1.00 -6.28
N SER A 284 20.31 1.76 -5.83
CA SER A 284 20.31 2.40 -4.50
C SER A 284 20.43 1.37 -3.37
N LEU A 285 19.66 0.28 -3.44
CA LEU A 285 19.70 -0.81 -2.46
C LEU A 285 21.09 -1.48 -2.41
N ILE A 286 21.67 -1.82 -3.57
CA ILE A 286 23.02 -2.41 -3.64
C ILE A 286 24.08 -1.48 -3.04
N LEU A 287 24.04 -0.18 -3.38
CA LEU A 287 25.00 0.80 -2.88
C LEU A 287 24.88 1.05 -1.37
N CYS A 288 23.65 1.06 -0.85
CA CYS A 288 23.35 1.15 0.57
C CYS A 288 23.83 -0.09 1.31
N SER A 289 23.50 -1.29 0.83
CA SER A 289 23.94 -2.56 1.42
C SER A 289 25.47 -2.67 1.48
N ARG A 290 26.18 -2.30 0.41
CA ARG A 290 27.66 -2.24 0.42
C ARG A 290 28.21 -1.24 1.42
N SER A 291 27.49 -0.15 1.69
CA SER A 291 27.88 0.84 2.70
C SER A 291 27.70 0.29 4.12
N VAL A 292 26.58 -0.39 4.37
CA VAL A 292 26.29 -1.06 5.65
C VAL A 292 27.31 -2.15 5.94
N LEU A 293 27.60 -3.03 4.97
CA LEU A 293 28.61 -4.09 5.13
C LEU A 293 30.00 -3.55 5.47
N ARG A 294 30.41 -2.43 4.84
CA ARG A 294 31.67 -1.75 5.19
C ARG A 294 31.63 -1.17 6.61
N GLY A 295 30.49 -0.65 7.04
CA GLY A 295 30.29 -0.18 8.41
C GLY A 295 30.40 -1.32 9.43
N ILE A 296 29.74 -2.45 9.18
CA ILE A 296 29.81 -3.64 10.03
C ILE A 296 31.25 -4.17 10.12
N ASN A 297 31.97 -4.26 9.00
CA ASN A 297 33.38 -4.68 9.01
C ASN A 297 34.26 -3.73 9.83
N LEU A 298 34.06 -2.40 9.71
CA LEU A 298 34.79 -1.42 10.52
C LEU A 298 34.44 -1.51 12.01
N GLN A 299 33.20 -1.83 12.37
CA GLN A 299 32.80 -2.09 13.76
C GLN A 299 33.49 -3.34 14.29
N PHE A 300 33.50 -4.44 13.52
CA PHE A 300 34.16 -5.69 13.92
C PHE A 300 35.67 -5.51 14.11
N VAL A 301 36.36 -4.85 13.17
CA VAL A 301 37.80 -4.55 13.30
C VAL A 301 38.08 -3.61 14.48
N SER A 302 37.22 -2.63 14.73
CA SER A 302 37.34 -1.76 15.92
C SER A 302 37.20 -2.55 17.21
N LEU A 303 36.22 -3.46 17.28
CA LEU A 303 35.94 -4.27 18.46
C LEU A 303 37.06 -5.28 18.73
N VAL A 304 37.50 -6.02 17.71
CA VAL A 304 38.62 -6.99 17.80
C VAL A 304 39.93 -6.26 18.12
N GLY A 305 40.18 -5.09 17.53
CA GLY A 305 41.32 -4.25 17.86
C GLY A 305 41.30 -3.76 19.32
N LEU A 306 40.13 -3.38 19.84
CA LEU A 306 39.96 -2.97 21.25
C LEU A 306 40.18 -4.16 22.20
N PHE A 307 39.65 -5.35 21.87
CA PHE A 307 39.85 -6.58 22.65
C PHE A 307 41.31 -7.02 22.65
N SER A 308 42.00 -6.97 21.51
CA SER A 308 43.43 -7.27 21.40
C SER A 308 44.29 -6.28 22.19
N LEU A 309 44.00 -4.97 22.11
CA LEU A 309 44.66 -3.95 22.93
C LEU A 309 44.39 -4.12 24.43
N ARG A 310 43.18 -4.55 24.83
CA ARG A 310 42.87 -4.83 26.24
C ARG A 310 43.64 -6.04 26.77
N ILE A 311 43.83 -7.07 25.94
CA ILE A 311 44.64 -8.26 26.27
C ILE A 311 46.14 -7.89 26.33
N SER A 312 46.64 -7.06 25.41
CA SER A 312 48.02 -6.57 25.43
C SER A 312 48.29 -5.64 26.62
N MET A 313 47.32 -4.81 27.03
CA MET A 313 47.44 -3.95 28.22
C MET A 313 47.34 -4.76 29.53
N LEU A 314 46.55 -5.84 29.56
CA LEU A 314 46.58 -6.81 30.67
C LEU A 314 47.89 -7.62 30.70
N SER A 315 48.47 -7.96 29.54
CA SER A 315 49.75 -8.69 29.46
C SER A 315 50.95 -7.82 29.87
N PHE A 316 50.93 -6.52 29.59
CA PHE A 316 51.98 -5.59 30.05
C PHE A 316 51.96 -5.33 31.57
N HIS A 317 50.86 -5.61 32.26
CA HIS A 317 50.77 -5.48 33.71
C HIS A 317 51.18 -6.77 34.46
N ILE A 318 51.47 -7.85 33.73
CA ILE A 318 51.87 -9.15 34.29
C ILE A 318 53.20 -9.57 33.65
N THR A 319 54.32 -9.16 34.26
CA THR A 319 55.54 -9.97 34.49
C THR A 319 56.62 -9.11 35.16
N PRO A 320 57.58 -9.67 35.94
CA PRO A 320 57.69 -11.05 36.40
C PRO A 320 57.95 -11.14 37.92
N ASN A 321 57.23 -11.99 38.64
CA ASN A 321 57.82 -12.65 39.79
C ASN A 321 57.18 -14.03 40.00
N LYS A 322 57.97 -15.04 39.64
CA LYS A 322 57.91 -16.46 40.03
C LYS A 322 56.56 -17.17 39.86
N CYS A 323 56.39 -17.82 38.70
CA CYS A 323 55.64 -19.07 38.61
C CYS A 323 56.61 -20.24 38.83
N ILE A 324 56.45 -20.92 39.97
CA ILE A 324 56.99 -22.25 40.21
C ILE A 324 56.10 -23.22 39.43
N PHE A 325 56.68 -23.95 38.48
CA PHE A 325 56.07 -25.14 37.88
C PHE A 325 56.50 -26.36 38.69
N THR A 326 55.55 -27.01 39.34
CA THR A 326 55.66 -28.42 39.73
C THR A 326 55.38 -29.30 38.52
N VAL A 327 56.04 -30.46 38.44
CA VAL A 327 55.46 -31.81 38.19
C VAL A 327 56.59 -32.77 37.82
N ASP A 328 56.86 -33.76 38.67
CA ASP A 328 56.78 -35.19 38.30
C ASP A 328 57.04 -36.07 39.55
N GLN A 329 56.08 -36.97 39.81
CA GLN A 329 55.97 -38.05 40.81
C GLN A 329 56.07 -37.75 42.32
#